data_AF-A0A355IXE5-F1
#
_entry.id   AF-A0A355IXE5-F1
#
_cell.length_a   1.000
_cell.length_b   1.000
_cell.length_c   1.000
_cell.angle_alpha   90.00
_cell.angle_beta   90.00
_cell.angle_gamma   90.00
#
_symmetry.space_group_name_H-M   'P 1'
#
loop_
_entity.id
_entity.type
_entity.pdbx_description
1 polymer ?
#
loop_
_entity_poly.entity_id
_entity_poly.type
_entity_poly.pdbx_seq_one_letter_code
_entity_poly.pdbx_strand_id
1 'polypeptide(L)'
;MKHLSHIITFSIIFLYSTLSFSQTEPNLSPKSVGEIINHTYYKLAYSEMHEQAIWVYYELTPELVNGTTERADDFRYDPKVSSGSATPDDYKNSGYDRGHLCPAADMKINDNAMSETFYMTNMSPQAPYFNRGIWKNLEALVRDWSLKEEKLYIATGPVFRSNKGKIGKNEITIPGYYYKVIYDPTDTPKMIAFVLPNEKSSLPFENFVVSVDSVEYLTNIDFFPNLPDEIETKLEHQSNYKLWNKSQSNTVINPPKNNVSTEEKKVLETNKKTDESTYKLENTDNAVKSYTNSKGERIQSPTHYKTAPPGATAECNDGTYSFSKSRRGTCSGHGGVKRWL
;
A
#
# COMPACT_ATOMS: atom_id res chain seq x y z
N MET A 1 -56.76 -6.33 -71.95
CA MET A 1 -57.02 -6.58 -70.52
C MET A 1 -55.68 -6.61 -69.81
N LYS A 2 -55.46 -5.67 -68.88
CA LYS A 2 -54.20 -5.48 -68.15
C LYS A 2 -54.09 -6.56 -67.07
N HIS A 3 -53.02 -7.35 -67.07
CA HIS A 3 -52.62 -8.14 -65.90
C HIS A 3 -51.37 -7.50 -65.30
N LEU A 4 -51.56 -6.85 -64.16
CA LEU A 4 -50.52 -6.22 -63.35
C LEU A 4 -50.05 -7.28 -62.35
N SER A 5 -48.83 -7.80 -62.52
CA SER A 5 -48.19 -8.70 -61.56
C SER A 5 -47.50 -7.85 -60.48
N HIS A 6 -48.03 -7.86 -59.26
CA HIS A 6 -47.38 -7.25 -58.10
C HIS A 6 -46.29 -8.18 -57.56
N ILE A 7 -45.03 -7.74 -57.68
CA ILE A 7 -43.89 -8.34 -57.00
C ILE A 7 -43.78 -7.69 -55.63
N ILE A 8 -44.11 -8.43 -54.57
CA ILE A 8 -43.89 -8.03 -53.18
C ILE A 8 -42.45 -8.37 -52.82
N THR A 9 -41.61 -7.36 -52.62
CA THR A 9 -40.24 -7.51 -52.10
C THR A 9 -40.28 -7.47 -50.57
N PHE A 10 -40.02 -8.62 -49.93
CA PHE A 10 -39.79 -8.68 -48.49
C PHE A 10 -38.39 -8.16 -48.17
N SER A 11 -38.30 -6.98 -47.55
CA SER A 11 -37.05 -6.47 -46.97
C SER A 11 -36.86 -7.12 -45.60
N ILE A 12 -35.94 -8.07 -45.49
CA ILE A 12 -35.55 -8.69 -44.22
C ILE A 12 -34.61 -7.71 -43.51
N ILE A 13 -35.13 -7.00 -42.51
CA ILE A 13 -34.32 -6.16 -41.63
C ILE A 13 -33.69 -7.09 -40.58
N PHE A 14 -32.40 -7.38 -40.74
CA PHE A 14 -31.60 -8.02 -39.69
C PHE A 14 -31.33 -6.99 -38.58
N LEU A 15 -32.13 -7.03 -37.51
CA LEU A 15 -31.81 -6.36 -36.25
C LEU A 15 -30.63 -7.12 -35.61
N TYR A 16 -29.41 -6.61 -35.78
CA TYR A 16 -28.28 -7.04 -34.96
C TYR A 16 -28.50 -6.50 -33.55
N SER A 17 -29.05 -7.33 -32.66
CA SER A 17 -29.03 -7.06 -31.23
C SER A 17 -27.57 -7.10 -30.77
N THR A 18 -26.98 -5.94 -30.50
CA THR A 18 -25.73 -5.88 -29.74
C THR A 18 -26.04 -6.39 -28.34
N LEU A 19 -25.72 -7.66 -28.08
CA LEU A 19 -25.63 -8.18 -26.72
C LEU A 19 -24.47 -7.45 -26.05
N SER A 20 -24.78 -6.36 -25.36
CA SER A 20 -23.85 -5.73 -24.43
C SER A 20 -23.62 -6.72 -23.30
N PHE A 21 -22.56 -7.53 -23.40
CA PHE A 21 -22.01 -8.22 -22.26
C PHE A 21 -21.53 -7.14 -21.28
N SER A 22 -22.33 -6.87 -20.25
CA SER A 22 -21.86 -6.14 -19.09
C SER A 22 -20.87 -7.04 -18.37
N GLN A 23 -19.57 -6.92 -18.68
CA GLN A 23 -18.54 -7.50 -17.83
C GLN A 23 -18.64 -6.76 -16.49
N THR A 24 -19.16 -7.44 -15.48
CA THR A 24 -19.02 -6.97 -14.12
C THR A 24 -17.53 -6.86 -13.83
N GLU A 25 -17.05 -5.66 -13.54
CA GLU A 25 -15.67 -5.42 -13.13
C GLU A 25 -15.25 -6.45 -12.07
N PRO A 26 -14.08 -7.08 -12.23
CA PRO A 26 -13.62 -8.08 -11.27
C PRO A 26 -13.50 -7.45 -9.88
N ASN A 27 -13.99 -8.16 -8.86
CA ASN A 27 -13.82 -7.71 -7.49
C ASN A 27 -12.36 -7.95 -7.06
N LEU A 28 -11.53 -6.91 -7.08
CA LEU A 28 -10.10 -7.03 -6.72
C LEU A 28 -9.80 -6.72 -5.24
N SER A 29 -10.79 -6.73 -4.34
CA SER A 29 -10.49 -6.46 -2.93
C SER A 29 -9.65 -7.56 -2.28
N PRO A 30 -8.83 -7.21 -1.27
CA PRO A 30 -8.05 -8.19 -0.53
C PRO A 30 -8.94 -9.24 0.16
N LYS A 31 -8.36 -10.41 0.40
CA LYS A 31 -8.99 -11.51 1.13
C LYS A 31 -8.29 -11.73 2.45
N SER A 32 -9.07 -11.81 3.52
CA SER A 32 -8.57 -11.89 4.90
C SER A 32 -9.65 -12.43 5.85
N VAL A 33 -9.29 -12.51 7.14
CA VAL A 33 -10.26 -12.57 8.25
C VAL A 33 -10.86 -11.20 8.53
N GLY A 34 -12.03 -11.10 9.16
CA GLY A 34 -12.68 -9.83 9.53
C GLY A 34 -14.06 -9.62 8.89
N GLU A 35 -14.83 -8.68 9.44
CA GLU A 35 -16.15 -8.32 8.92
C GLU A 35 -16.00 -7.37 7.72
N ILE A 36 -16.54 -7.74 6.56
CA ILE A 36 -16.49 -6.87 5.37
C ILE A 36 -17.57 -5.80 5.47
N ILE A 37 -17.14 -4.54 5.57
CA ILE A 37 -18.02 -3.36 5.55
C ILE A 37 -17.88 -2.68 4.20
N ASN A 38 -19.01 -2.53 3.50
CA ASN A 38 -19.07 -1.87 2.20
C ASN A 38 -19.59 -0.44 2.37
N HIS A 39 -18.82 0.54 1.90
CA HIS A 39 -19.24 1.91 1.68
C HIS A 39 -19.39 2.18 0.19
N THR A 40 -19.75 3.41 -0.18
CA THR A 40 -20.09 3.75 -1.57
C THR A 40 -18.86 3.69 -2.47
N TYR A 41 -17.72 4.20 -1.98
CA TYR A 41 -16.48 4.37 -2.78
C TYR A 41 -15.28 3.61 -2.23
N TYR A 42 -15.43 2.97 -1.07
CA TYR A 42 -14.42 2.10 -0.49
C TYR A 42 -15.10 0.97 0.27
N LYS A 43 -14.33 -0.05 0.60
CA LYS A 43 -14.72 -1.11 1.53
C LYS A 43 -13.56 -1.43 2.44
N LEU A 44 -13.87 -2.04 3.57
CA LEU A 44 -12.87 -2.42 4.55
C LEU A 44 -13.19 -3.77 5.15
N ALA A 45 -12.18 -4.41 5.72
CA ALA A 45 -12.39 -5.50 6.66
C ALA A 45 -12.13 -4.99 8.08
N TYR A 46 -13.16 -5.05 8.92
CA TYR A 46 -13.12 -4.60 10.31
C TYR A 46 -12.60 -5.70 11.24
N SER A 47 -11.86 -5.30 12.27
CA SER A 47 -11.37 -6.18 13.33
C SER A 47 -11.82 -5.68 14.70
N GLU A 48 -12.74 -6.42 15.32
CA GLU A 48 -13.13 -6.24 16.73
C GLU A 48 -11.92 -6.24 17.66
N MET A 49 -10.96 -7.14 17.42
CA MET A 49 -9.76 -7.27 18.25
C MET A 49 -8.93 -5.98 18.29
N HIS A 50 -8.94 -5.21 17.20
CA HIS A 50 -8.10 -4.01 17.04
C HIS A 50 -8.90 -2.70 17.04
N GLU A 51 -10.23 -2.79 17.04
CA GLU A 51 -11.19 -1.68 16.92
C GLU A 51 -10.90 -0.74 15.75
N GLN A 52 -10.46 -1.31 14.62
CA GLN A 52 -10.16 -0.60 13.38
C GLN A 52 -10.10 -1.57 12.19
N ALA A 53 -10.03 -1.03 10.97
CA ALA A 53 -9.83 -1.84 9.78
C ALA A 53 -8.46 -2.54 9.74
N ILE A 54 -8.41 -3.79 9.26
CA ILE A 54 -7.16 -4.49 8.90
C ILE A 54 -6.69 -4.10 7.48
N TRP A 55 -7.63 -3.73 6.62
CA TRP A 55 -7.40 -3.14 5.31
C TRP A 55 -8.60 -2.30 4.90
N VAL A 56 -8.31 -1.26 4.14
CA VAL A 56 -9.27 -0.48 3.36
C VAL A 56 -8.88 -0.58 1.91
N TYR A 57 -9.86 -0.85 1.05
CA TYR A 57 -9.71 -0.99 -0.38
C TYR A 57 -10.59 0.02 -1.09
N TYR A 58 -10.01 0.72 -2.07
CA TYR A 58 -10.71 1.71 -2.87
C TYR A 58 -10.10 1.84 -4.26
N GLU A 59 -10.90 2.36 -5.19
CA GLU A 59 -10.47 2.74 -6.53
C GLU A 59 -10.17 4.23 -6.51
N LEU A 60 -9.12 4.65 -7.23
CA LEU A 60 -8.74 6.04 -7.35
C LEU A 60 -8.67 6.42 -8.83
N THR A 61 -9.50 7.38 -9.21
CA THR A 61 -9.63 7.89 -10.58
C THR A 61 -9.41 9.40 -10.60
N PRO A 62 -9.08 9.99 -11.76
CA PRO A 62 -9.01 11.45 -11.90
C PRO A 62 -10.29 12.16 -11.48
N GLU A 63 -11.47 11.57 -11.69
CA GLU A 63 -12.76 12.15 -11.32
C GLU A 63 -12.91 12.28 -9.80
N LEU A 64 -12.52 11.25 -9.04
CA LEU A 64 -12.53 11.25 -7.58
C LEU A 64 -11.62 12.33 -7.00
N VAL A 65 -10.43 12.50 -7.57
CA VAL A 65 -9.41 13.45 -7.09
C VAL A 65 -9.72 14.90 -7.50
N ASN A 66 -10.18 15.11 -8.74
CA ASN A 66 -10.43 16.45 -9.29
C ASN A 66 -11.77 17.06 -8.86
N GLY A 67 -12.62 16.29 -8.17
CA GLY A 67 -13.88 16.80 -7.63
C GLY A 67 -13.66 18.01 -6.70
N THR A 68 -14.72 18.81 -6.54
CA THR A 68 -14.65 20.10 -5.84
C THR A 68 -15.22 20.06 -4.42
N THR A 69 -15.66 18.90 -3.92
CA THR A 69 -16.22 18.78 -2.57
C THR A 69 -15.20 19.19 -1.51
N GLU A 70 -15.66 20.01 -0.57
CA GLU A 70 -14.88 20.45 0.57
C GLU A 70 -14.76 19.35 1.63
N ARG A 71 -13.71 19.42 2.44
CA ARG A 71 -13.45 18.45 3.50
C ARG A 71 -14.56 18.52 4.57
N ALA A 72 -15.19 17.39 4.88
CA ALA A 72 -16.35 17.36 5.79
C ALA A 72 -15.98 17.52 7.29
N ASP A 73 -14.88 16.89 7.73
CA ASP A 73 -14.43 16.91 9.14
C ASP A 73 -15.47 16.39 10.17
N ASP A 74 -16.39 15.54 9.73
CA ASP A 74 -17.53 14.98 10.47
C ASP A 74 -17.24 13.57 11.04
N PHE A 75 -16.15 13.45 11.79
CA PHE A 75 -15.74 12.19 12.43
C PHE A 75 -16.84 11.57 13.29
N ARG A 76 -17.22 10.32 13.00
CA ARG A 76 -18.33 9.64 13.67
C ARG A 76 -18.17 8.12 13.66
N TYR A 77 -18.82 7.46 14.60
CA TYR A 77 -18.90 6.00 14.61
C TYR A 77 -19.51 5.49 13.31
N ASP A 78 -19.13 4.28 12.90
CA ASP A 78 -19.69 3.63 11.72
C ASP A 78 -20.94 2.80 12.11
N PRO A 79 -22.14 3.14 11.62
CA PRO A 79 -23.36 2.40 11.95
C PRO A 79 -23.44 1.02 11.28
N LYS A 80 -22.54 0.70 10.34
CA LYS A 80 -22.52 -0.62 9.67
C LYS A 80 -21.84 -1.71 10.50
N VAL A 81 -21.08 -1.34 11.54
CA VAL A 81 -20.46 -2.29 12.47
C VAL A 81 -21.42 -2.61 13.60
N SER A 82 -21.97 -3.83 13.59
CA SER A 82 -23.09 -4.21 14.47
C SER A 82 -22.72 -4.33 15.96
N SER A 83 -21.48 -4.69 16.24
CA SER A 83 -20.82 -4.73 17.57
C SER A 83 -20.54 -3.34 18.16
N GLY A 84 -20.61 -2.29 17.33
CA GLY A 84 -20.09 -0.97 17.64
C GLY A 84 -18.66 -0.78 17.12
N SER A 85 -18.26 0.47 16.92
CA SER A 85 -16.91 0.82 16.47
C SER A 85 -16.30 1.89 17.36
N ALA A 86 -14.99 2.11 17.20
CA ALA A 86 -14.29 3.25 17.77
C ALA A 86 -15.06 4.57 17.59
N THR A 87 -14.89 5.48 18.54
CA THR A 87 -15.51 6.82 18.51
C THR A 87 -14.43 7.91 18.53
N PRO A 88 -14.75 9.16 18.15
CA PRO A 88 -13.80 10.25 18.27
C PRO A 88 -13.24 10.46 19.70
N ASP A 89 -14.02 10.11 20.73
CA ASP A 89 -13.62 10.24 22.13
C ASP A 89 -12.47 9.30 22.51
N ASP A 90 -12.33 8.15 21.84
CA ASP A 90 -11.22 7.21 22.08
C ASP A 90 -9.85 7.80 21.73
N TYR A 91 -9.82 8.78 20.82
CA TYR A 91 -8.60 9.46 20.40
C TYR A 91 -8.27 10.68 21.26
N LYS A 92 -9.21 11.16 22.08
CA LYS A 92 -9.04 12.38 22.88
C LYS A 92 -7.92 12.19 23.88
N ASN A 93 -6.96 13.14 23.89
CA ASN A 93 -5.77 13.13 24.75
C ASN A 93 -4.89 11.87 24.61
N SER A 94 -5.05 11.08 23.54
CA SER A 94 -4.25 9.86 23.31
C SER A 94 -2.83 10.15 22.82
N GLY A 95 -2.59 11.34 22.25
CA GLY A 95 -1.34 11.68 21.56
C GLY A 95 -1.28 11.21 20.10
N TYR A 96 -2.31 10.51 19.60
CA TYR A 96 -2.41 10.02 18.22
C TYR A 96 -3.46 10.81 17.43
N ASP A 97 -3.21 10.97 16.13
CA ASP A 97 -4.18 11.51 15.19
C ASP A 97 -5.19 10.43 14.78
N ARG A 98 -6.38 10.89 14.39
CA ARG A 98 -7.36 10.12 13.61
C ARG A 98 -6.87 10.05 12.16
N GLY A 99 -5.89 9.18 11.91
CA GLY A 99 -5.26 9.01 10.61
C GLY A 99 -6.18 8.26 9.66
N HIS A 100 -6.43 8.82 8.47
CA HIS A 100 -7.27 8.18 7.46
C HIS A 100 -6.51 7.01 6.81
N LEU A 101 -7.22 5.93 6.49
CA LEU A 101 -6.72 4.86 5.61
C LEU A 101 -7.10 5.14 4.16
N CYS A 102 -8.41 5.31 3.88
CA CYS A 102 -8.92 5.96 2.67
C CYS A 102 -8.93 7.49 2.88
N PRO A 103 -8.08 8.27 2.19
CA PRO A 103 -7.94 9.71 2.45
C PRO A 103 -9.16 10.50 1.98
N ALA A 104 -9.56 11.52 2.74
CA ALA A 104 -10.61 12.45 2.34
C ALA A 104 -10.29 13.17 1.01
N ALA A 105 -9.01 13.48 0.78
CA ALA A 105 -8.54 14.13 -0.46
C ALA A 105 -8.60 13.22 -1.69
N ASP A 106 -8.81 11.92 -1.50
CA ASP A 106 -8.98 10.93 -2.56
C ASP A 106 -10.47 10.80 -2.96
N MET A 107 -11.40 11.42 -2.23
CA MET A 107 -12.87 11.21 -2.36
C MET A 107 -13.64 12.53 -2.52
N LYS A 108 -13.25 13.38 -3.49
CA LYS A 108 -13.81 14.73 -3.68
C LYS A 108 -14.97 14.83 -4.67
N ILE A 109 -15.43 13.70 -5.22
CA ILE A 109 -16.48 13.67 -6.26
C ILE A 109 -17.84 14.19 -5.78
N ASN A 110 -18.19 13.93 -4.51
CA ASN A 110 -19.42 14.41 -3.88
C ASN A 110 -19.34 14.31 -2.35
N ASP A 111 -20.29 14.93 -1.67
CA ASP A 111 -20.35 15.02 -0.21
C ASP A 111 -20.47 13.64 0.47
N ASN A 112 -21.15 12.68 -0.16
CA ASN A 112 -21.26 11.33 0.37
C ASN A 112 -19.90 10.62 0.37
N ALA A 113 -19.18 10.63 -0.76
CA ALA A 113 -17.83 10.07 -0.86
C ALA A 113 -16.90 10.66 0.20
N MET A 114 -16.92 11.99 0.35
CA MET A 114 -16.13 12.73 1.32
C MET A 114 -16.49 12.34 2.76
N SER A 115 -17.76 12.46 3.12
CA SER A 115 -18.26 12.24 4.49
C SER A 115 -18.06 10.79 4.93
N GLU A 116 -18.19 9.79 4.04
CA GLU A 116 -17.94 8.39 4.42
C GLU A 116 -16.48 8.18 4.85
N THR A 117 -15.51 8.93 4.31
CA THR A 117 -14.11 8.79 4.77
C THR A 117 -13.89 9.15 6.24
N PHE A 118 -14.84 9.82 6.89
CA PHE A 118 -14.79 10.23 8.30
C PHE A 118 -15.42 9.21 9.26
N TYR A 119 -15.88 8.06 8.78
CA TYR A 119 -16.22 6.96 9.68
C TYR A 119 -14.99 6.46 10.44
N MET A 120 -15.15 6.21 11.74
CA MET A 120 -14.05 5.79 12.61
C MET A 120 -13.48 4.41 12.25
N THR A 121 -14.22 3.58 11.51
CA THR A 121 -13.72 2.32 10.92
C THR A 121 -12.62 2.55 9.87
N ASN A 122 -12.60 3.72 9.22
CA ASN A 122 -11.55 4.17 8.31
C ASN A 122 -10.40 4.91 9.04
N MET A 123 -10.46 5.02 10.37
CA MET A 123 -9.42 5.68 11.17
C MET A 123 -8.47 4.67 11.80
N SER A 124 -7.21 5.07 11.93
CA SER A 124 -6.20 4.33 12.69
C SER A 124 -5.33 5.28 13.52
N PRO A 125 -4.84 4.86 14.72
CA PRO A 125 -3.95 5.66 15.56
C PRO A 125 -2.58 5.95 14.92
N GLN A 126 -2.50 7.04 14.16
CA GLN A 126 -1.27 7.47 13.52
C GLN A 126 -0.52 8.49 14.36
N ALA A 127 0.80 8.33 14.50
CA ALA A 127 1.63 9.31 15.16
C ALA A 127 1.55 10.66 14.41
N PRO A 128 1.42 11.82 15.09
CA PRO A 128 1.19 13.09 14.39
C PRO A 128 2.24 13.44 13.33
N TYR A 129 3.52 13.16 13.59
CA TYR A 129 4.60 13.38 12.64
C TYR A 129 4.61 12.40 11.45
N PHE A 130 4.01 11.22 11.61
CA PHE A 130 3.82 10.25 10.54
C PHE A 130 2.66 10.68 9.64
N ASN A 131 1.46 10.85 10.24
CA ASN A 131 0.23 11.24 9.54
C ASN A 131 0.40 12.52 8.73
N ARG A 132 0.86 13.58 9.39
CA ARG A 132 0.98 14.93 8.78
C ARG A 132 2.25 15.09 7.94
N GLY A 133 3.12 14.08 7.95
CA GLY A 133 4.42 14.07 7.28
C GLY A 133 4.47 13.05 6.14
N ILE A 134 5.26 11.99 6.31
CA ILE A 134 5.56 11.04 5.25
C ILE A 134 4.31 10.33 4.70
N TRP A 135 3.31 10.06 5.55
CA TRP A 135 2.07 9.42 5.11
C TRP A 135 1.25 10.32 4.18
N LYS A 136 0.97 11.56 4.60
CA LYS A 136 0.35 12.59 3.74
C LYS A 136 1.10 12.77 2.41
N ASN A 137 2.44 12.74 2.43
CA ASN A 137 3.23 12.88 1.21
C ASN A 137 3.09 11.66 0.29
N LEU A 138 3.02 10.45 0.86
CA LEU A 138 2.77 9.23 0.09
C LEU A 138 1.37 9.26 -0.55
N GLU A 139 0.35 9.69 0.19
CA GLU A 139 -1.00 9.88 -0.34
C GLU A 139 -1.00 10.89 -1.50
N ALA A 140 -0.25 11.99 -1.39
CA ALA A 140 -0.11 12.97 -2.48
C ALA A 140 0.56 12.37 -3.71
N LEU A 141 1.62 11.59 -3.54
CA LEU A 141 2.28 10.90 -4.64
C LEU A 141 1.34 9.92 -5.35
N VAL A 142 0.54 9.17 -4.61
CA VAL A 142 -0.43 8.21 -5.17
C VAL A 142 -1.54 8.94 -5.95
N ARG A 143 -2.02 10.09 -5.47
CA ARG A 143 -2.93 10.95 -6.24
C ARG A 143 -2.28 11.49 -7.52
N ASP A 144 -1.02 11.90 -7.47
CA ASP A 144 -0.31 12.36 -8.67
C ASP A 144 -0.16 11.24 -9.70
N TRP A 145 -0.01 9.99 -9.25
CA TRP A 145 -0.06 8.82 -10.13
C TRP A 145 -1.45 8.61 -10.71
N SER A 146 -2.53 8.65 -9.91
CA SER A 146 -3.89 8.45 -10.42
C SER A 146 -4.39 9.56 -11.35
N LEU A 147 -3.69 10.69 -11.44
CA LEU A 147 -3.98 11.73 -12.43
C LEU A 147 -3.26 11.48 -13.77
N LYS A 148 -2.20 10.66 -13.77
CA LYS A 148 -1.45 10.24 -14.96
C LYS A 148 -1.98 8.92 -15.51
N GLU A 149 -2.36 8.02 -14.62
CA GLU A 149 -2.99 6.74 -14.92
C GLU A 149 -4.52 6.90 -14.88
N GLU A 150 -5.26 6.17 -15.70
CA GLU A 150 -6.73 6.32 -15.77
C GLU A 150 -7.45 5.82 -14.51
N LYS A 151 -6.88 4.82 -13.84
CA LYS A 151 -7.46 4.17 -12.67
C LYS A 151 -6.39 3.42 -11.87
N LEU A 152 -6.39 3.59 -10.55
CA LEU A 152 -5.58 2.80 -9.62
C LEU A 152 -6.48 2.02 -8.66
N TYR A 153 -6.06 0.81 -8.30
CA TYR A 153 -6.64 0.05 -7.20
C TYR A 153 -5.71 0.10 -6.00
N ILE A 154 -6.24 0.47 -4.84
CA ILE A 154 -5.43 0.70 -3.64
C ILE A 154 -5.95 -0.18 -2.51
N ALA A 155 -5.05 -0.93 -1.88
CA ALA A 155 -5.29 -1.59 -0.59
C ALA A 155 -4.31 -1.02 0.45
N THR A 156 -4.82 -0.59 1.60
CA THR A 156 -3.99 0.09 2.60
C THR A 156 -4.48 -0.23 4.00
N GLY A 157 -3.58 -0.24 4.98
CA GLY A 157 -3.97 -0.59 6.32
C GLY A 157 -2.82 -0.59 7.32
N PRO A 158 -3.14 -0.86 8.59
CA PRO A 158 -2.15 -1.03 9.64
C PRO A 158 -1.45 -2.39 9.55
N VAL A 159 -0.23 -2.46 10.09
CA VAL A 159 0.44 -3.70 10.46
C VAL A 159 0.54 -3.74 11.98
N PHE A 160 -0.14 -4.71 12.60
CA PHE A 160 -0.27 -4.82 14.06
C PHE A 160 0.94 -5.47 14.75
N ARG A 161 1.94 -5.92 13.98
CA ARG A 161 3.23 -6.38 14.53
C ARG A 161 3.97 -5.19 15.16
N SER A 162 4.63 -5.44 16.28
CA SER A 162 5.33 -4.41 17.05
C SER A 162 4.44 -3.20 17.39
N ASN A 163 3.17 -3.46 17.74
CA ASN A 163 2.23 -2.42 18.14
C ASN A 163 2.74 -1.63 19.34
N LYS A 164 2.29 -0.38 19.45
CA LYS A 164 2.76 0.58 20.46
C LYS A 164 1.78 0.71 21.64
N GLY A 165 1.00 -0.35 21.91
CA GLY A 165 -0.05 -0.37 22.93
C GLY A 165 -1.44 -0.07 22.37
N LYS A 166 -2.31 0.51 23.19
CA LYS A 166 -3.71 0.77 22.86
C LYS A 166 -4.16 2.16 23.34
N ILE A 167 -5.21 2.73 22.73
CA ILE A 167 -5.82 4.02 23.13
C ILE A 167 -7.32 3.90 23.37
N GLY A 168 -7.88 4.85 24.10
CA GLY A 168 -9.33 4.97 24.28
C GLY A 168 -9.96 3.92 25.17
N LYS A 169 -11.29 4.02 25.35
CA LYS A 169 -12.07 3.06 26.14
C LYS A 169 -12.29 1.76 25.39
N ASN A 170 -12.40 1.86 24.07
CA ASN A 170 -12.52 0.71 23.18
C ASN A 170 -11.17 -0.03 22.99
N GLU A 171 -10.07 0.47 23.56
CA GLU A 171 -8.76 -0.18 23.45
C GLU A 171 -8.27 -0.37 21.99
N ILE A 172 -8.32 0.69 21.20
CA ILE A 172 -7.88 0.69 19.80
C ILE A 172 -6.37 0.40 19.74
N THR A 173 -5.96 -0.62 19.01
CA THR A 173 -4.54 -1.00 18.91
C THR A 173 -3.76 0.08 18.15
N ILE A 174 -2.59 0.50 18.66
CA ILE A 174 -1.71 1.43 17.94
C ILE A 174 -0.78 0.64 17.01
N PRO A 175 -0.89 0.73 15.68
CA PRO A 175 -0.07 -0.05 14.76
C PRO A 175 1.42 0.30 14.87
N GLY A 176 2.28 -0.70 14.65
CA GLY A 176 3.73 -0.48 14.55
C GLY A 176 4.14 0.10 13.20
N TYR A 177 3.42 -0.29 12.14
CA TYR A 177 3.66 0.14 10.76
C TYR A 177 2.32 0.32 10.02
N TYR A 178 2.40 0.93 8.85
CA TYR A 178 1.32 1.02 7.87
C TYR A 178 1.81 0.56 6.51
N TYR A 179 0.91 -0.03 5.73
CA TYR A 179 1.19 -0.40 4.36
C TYR A 179 0.25 0.29 3.38
N LYS A 180 0.72 0.44 2.13
CA LYS A 180 -0.12 0.79 0.98
C LYS A 180 0.35 -0.01 -0.22
N VAL A 181 -0.54 -0.83 -0.77
CA VAL A 181 -0.37 -1.60 -2.01
C VAL A 181 -1.16 -0.90 -3.10
N ILE A 182 -0.52 -0.64 -4.23
CA ILE A 182 -1.11 0.06 -5.37
C ILE A 182 -0.94 -0.82 -6.60
N TYR A 183 -2.05 -1.04 -7.30
CA TYR A 183 -2.12 -1.76 -8.56
C TYR A 183 -2.64 -0.84 -9.67
N ASP A 184 -1.89 -0.80 -10.77
CA ASP A 184 -2.25 -0.13 -12.02
C ASP A 184 -2.55 -1.22 -13.06
N PRO A 185 -3.81 -1.32 -13.54
CA PRO A 185 -4.30 -2.35 -14.44
C PRO A 185 -4.11 -2.03 -15.94
N THR A 186 -3.33 -1.00 -16.29
CA THR A 186 -3.08 -0.63 -17.70
C THR A 186 -2.52 -1.80 -18.54
N ASP A 187 -2.45 -1.62 -19.87
CA ASP A 187 -1.90 -2.62 -20.81
C ASP A 187 -0.50 -3.14 -20.41
N THR A 188 0.26 -2.33 -19.66
CA THR A 188 1.49 -2.75 -18.99
C THR A 188 1.28 -2.73 -17.48
N PRO A 189 0.64 -3.77 -16.90
CA PRO A 189 0.21 -3.73 -15.52
C PRO A 189 1.43 -3.66 -14.60
N LYS A 190 1.28 -2.92 -13.50
CA LYS A 190 2.35 -2.72 -12.52
C LYS A 190 1.77 -2.63 -11.12
N MET A 191 2.57 -3.06 -10.14
CA MET A 191 2.18 -3.08 -8.74
C MET A 191 3.34 -2.54 -7.90
N ILE A 192 3.03 -1.92 -6.77
CA ILE A 192 4.02 -1.48 -5.80
C ILE A 192 3.42 -1.49 -4.40
N ALA A 193 4.25 -1.82 -3.41
CA ALA A 193 3.90 -1.72 -2.02
C ALA A 193 4.89 -0.87 -1.24
N PHE A 194 4.36 -0.20 -0.22
CA PHE A 194 5.14 0.51 0.79
C PHE A 194 4.82 -0.04 2.16
N VAL A 195 5.83 -0.14 3.04
CA VAL A 195 5.66 -0.39 4.48
C VAL A 195 6.45 0.65 5.25
N LEU A 196 5.76 1.47 6.06
CA LEU A 196 6.34 2.57 6.79
C LEU A 196 6.11 2.41 8.29
N PRO A 197 7.11 2.67 9.15
CA PRO A 197 6.90 2.66 10.59
C PRO A 197 6.00 3.82 11.02
N ASN A 198 5.16 3.60 12.03
CA ASN A 198 4.26 4.61 12.59
C ASN A 198 5.03 5.65 13.44
N GLU A 199 5.92 6.40 12.78
CA GLU A 199 6.81 7.38 13.39
C GLU A 199 7.32 8.39 12.36
N LYS A 200 8.06 9.40 12.83
CA LYS A 200 8.61 10.44 11.97
C LYS A 200 9.66 9.84 11.03
N SER A 201 9.54 10.14 9.74
CA SER A 201 10.58 9.84 8.74
C SER A 201 10.71 11.00 7.76
N SER A 202 11.95 11.20 7.31
CA SER A 202 12.31 12.08 6.19
C SER A 202 13.09 11.34 5.10
N LEU A 203 13.14 10.01 5.17
CA LEU A 203 13.82 9.19 4.17
C LEU A 203 13.01 9.19 2.85
N PRO A 204 13.68 8.99 1.70
CA PRO A 204 13.01 8.81 0.42
C PRO A 204 12.05 7.61 0.42
N PHE A 205 11.02 7.65 -0.42
CA PHE A 205 10.01 6.58 -0.49
C PHE A 205 10.60 5.23 -0.91
N GLU A 206 11.66 5.25 -1.72
CA GLU A 206 12.42 4.07 -2.17
C GLU A 206 12.89 3.20 -1.00
N ASN A 207 13.18 3.79 0.16
CA ASN A 207 13.59 3.08 1.36
C ASN A 207 12.47 2.25 2.01
N PHE A 208 11.22 2.52 1.63
CA PHE A 208 10.03 1.87 2.17
C PHE A 208 9.35 0.95 1.16
N VAL A 209 9.89 0.87 -0.07
CA VAL A 209 9.35 0.01 -1.12
C VAL A 209 9.64 -1.44 -0.81
N VAL A 210 8.61 -2.26 -0.83
CA VAL A 210 8.68 -3.72 -0.65
C VAL A 210 7.88 -4.43 -1.74
N SER A 211 8.03 -5.75 -1.85
CA SER A 211 7.16 -6.57 -2.67
C SER A 211 5.79 -6.75 -2.00
N VAL A 212 4.76 -7.07 -2.77
CA VAL A 212 3.43 -7.38 -2.20
C VAL A 212 3.50 -8.67 -1.40
N ASP A 213 4.25 -9.69 -1.86
CA ASP A 213 4.56 -10.90 -1.08
C ASP A 213 5.04 -10.58 0.35
N SER A 214 5.85 -9.52 0.49
CA SER A 214 6.36 -9.10 1.80
C SER A 214 5.26 -8.52 2.68
N VAL A 215 4.32 -7.77 2.10
CA VAL A 215 3.15 -7.25 2.82
C VAL A 215 2.23 -8.39 3.22
N GLU A 216 1.91 -9.32 2.32
CA GLU A 216 1.10 -10.51 2.60
C GLU A 216 1.68 -11.32 3.77
N TYR A 217 3.00 -11.52 3.77
CA TYR A 217 3.68 -12.22 4.86
C TYR A 217 3.57 -11.50 6.21
N LEU A 218 3.56 -10.16 6.20
CA LEU A 218 3.44 -9.33 7.39
C LEU A 218 2.02 -9.31 7.94
N THR A 219 1.01 -9.28 7.06
CA THR A 219 -0.39 -9.03 7.39
C THR A 219 -1.28 -10.27 7.37
N ASN A 220 -0.86 -11.35 6.70
CA ASN A 220 -1.68 -12.52 6.38
C ASN A 220 -2.95 -12.15 5.59
N ILE A 221 -2.81 -11.21 4.67
CA ILE A 221 -3.82 -10.76 3.72
C ILE A 221 -3.34 -11.18 2.33
N ASP A 222 -4.27 -11.66 1.52
CA ASP A 222 -4.07 -12.04 0.11
C ASP A 222 -4.57 -10.87 -0.76
N PHE A 223 -3.67 -10.19 -1.49
CA PHE A 223 -3.99 -8.93 -2.18
C PHE A 223 -4.30 -9.13 -3.66
N PHE A 224 -5.48 -8.65 -4.08
CA PHE A 224 -5.97 -8.82 -5.47
C PHE A 224 -6.12 -10.28 -5.94
N PRO A 225 -6.66 -11.22 -5.11
CA PRO A 225 -6.72 -12.67 -5.35
C PRO A 225 -7.52 -13.15 -6.57
N ASN A 226 -8.19 -12.20 -7.25
CA ASN A 226 -9.00 -12.47 -8.43
C ASN A 226 -8.30 -12.02 -9.72
N LEU A 227 -7.04 -11.56 -9.64
CA LEU A 227 -6.17 -11.45 -10.80
C LEU A 227 -5.83 -12.85 -11.33
N PRO A 228 -5.55 -13.01 -12.64
CA PRO A 228 -5.01 -14.27 -13.14
C PRO A 228 -3.67 -14.60 -12.44
N ASP A 229 -3.51 -15.83 -11.94
CA ASP A 229 -2.34 -16.27 -11.16
C ASP A 229 -0.99 -15.87 -11.79
N GLU A 230 -0.86 -15.93 -13.12
CA GLU A 230 0.36 -15.53 -13.82
C GLU A 230 0.65 -14.03 -13.69
N ILE A 231 -0.39 -13.19 -13.76
CA ILE A 231 -0.27 -11.73 -13.60
C ILE A 231 0.03 -11.41 -12.14
N GLU A 232 -0.76 -11.96 -11.22
CA GLU A 232 -0.61 -11.78 -9.78
C GLU A 232 0.81 -12.16 -9.33
N THR A 233 1.20 -13.43 -9.52
CA THR A 233 2.54 -13.94 -9.16
C THR A 233 3.64 -13.09 -9.77
N LYS A 234 3.48 -12.63 -11.02
CA LYS A 234 4.49 -11.80 -11.69
C LYS A 234 4.61 -10.40 -11.07
N LEU A 235 3.52 -9.80 -10.63
CA LEU A 235 3.50 -8.44 -10.11
C LEU A 235 3.89 -8.41 -8.64
N GLU A 236 3.43 -9.36 -7.84
CA GLU A 236 3.57 -9.31 -6.39
C GLU A 236 4.99 -9.48 -5.89
N HIS A 237 5.82 -10.24 -6.60
CA HIS A 237 7.24 -10.42 -6.25
C HIS A 237 8.13 -9.21 -6.62
N GLN A 238 7.60 -8.23 -7.36
CA GLN A 238 8.36 -7.07 -7.83
C GLN A 238 8.32 -5.92 -6.83
N SER A 239 9.38 -5.11 -6.83
CA SER A 239 9.49 -3.92 -5.97
C SER A 239 10.12 -2.74 -6.73
N ASN A 240 9.77 -2.59 -8.02
CA ASN A 240 10.46 -1.67 -8.93
C ASN A 240 9.83 -0.27 -8.93
N TYR A 241 10.28 0.58 -8.00
CA TYR A 241 9.84 1.98 -7.90
C TYR A 241 10.07 2.80 -9.17
N LYS A 242 11.09 2.48 -9.97
CA LYS A 242 11.41 3.24 -11.20
C LYS A 242 10.30 3.16 -12.26
N LEU A 243 9.47 2.11 -12.24
CA LEU A 243 8.33 1.99 -13.14
C LEU A 243 7.28 3.09 -12.91
N TRP A 244 7.21 3.60 -11.68
CA TRP A 244 6.25 4.61 -11.24
C TRP A 244 6.79 6.04 -11.32
N ASN A 245 8.10 6.23 -11.51
CA ASN A 245 8.75 7.54 -11.49
C ASN A 245 9.50 7.88 -12.80
N LYS A 246 9.02 7.40 -13.96
CA LYS A 246 9.67 7.59 -15.27
C LYS A 246 9.82 9.06 -15.73
N SER A 247 9.31 10.05 -14.98
CA SER A 247 9.30 11.47 -15.37
C SER A 247 10.42 12.35 -14.78
N GLN A 248 11.46 11.80 -14.15
CA GLN A 248 12.62 12.61 -13.68
C GLN A 248 13.92 12.45 -14.48
N SER A 249 13.89 11.79 -15.64
CA SER A 249 15.06 11.69 -16.52
C SER A 249 14.70 12.16 -17.94
N ASN A 250 14.43 13.45 -18.14
CA ASN A 250 14.55 14.14 -19.44
C ASN A 250 14.37 15.67 -19.37
N THR A 251 14.66 16.31 -18.23
CA THR A 251 14.91 17.75 -18.21
C THR A 251 16.41 17.97 -18.04
N VAL A 252 17.07 18.31 -19.14
CA VAL A 252 18.37 18.99 -19.11
C VAL A 252 18.13 20.35 -18.47
N ILE A 253 18.21 20.41 -17.14
CA ILE A 253 18.31 21.68 -16.43
C ILE A 253 19.73 22.18 -16.70
N ASN A 254 19.86 23.10 -17.65
CA ASN A 254 21.07 23.92 -17.74
C ASN A 254 21.26 24.64 -16.40
N PRO A 255 22.41 24.49 -15.73
CA PRO A 255 22.61 25.11 -14.42
C PRO A 255 22.58 26.64 -14.55
N PRO A 256 21.91 27.35 -13.63
CA PRO A 256 21.99 28.81 -13.58
C PRO A 256 23.42 29.21 -13.21
N LYS A 257 23.89 30.28 -13.87
CA LYS A 257 25.24 30.82 -13.72
C LYS A 257 25.52 31.18 -12.26
N ASN A 258 26.64 30.66 -11.77
CA ASN A 258 27.24 30.88 -10.46
C ASN A 258 27.20 32.34 -9.99
N ASN A 259 26.92 32.51 -8.69
CA ASN A 259 27.72 33.35 -7.79
C ASN A 259 27.46 32.87 -6.36
N VAL A 260 28.27 31.91 -5.89
CA VAL A 260 28.30 31.48 -4.50
C VAL A 260 29.73 31.60 -4.00
N SER A 261 29.87 32.28 -2.86
CA SER A 261 31.12 32.64 -2.20
C SER A 261 31.86 31.42 -1.63
N THR A 262 33.16 31.61 -1.41
CA THR A 262 34.20 30.61 -1.20
C THR A 262 34.12 29.80 0.10
N GLU A 263 33.04 29.91 0.88
CA GLU A 263 32.87 29.22 2.17
C GLU A 263 31.92 28.01 2.10
N GLU A 264 31.03 27.91 1.11
CA GLU A 264 30.12 26.76 0.95
C GLU A 264 30.77 25.54 0.28
N LYS A 265 31.92 25.70 -0.39
CA LYS A 265 32.64 24.58 -1.02
C LYS A 265 33.29 23.61 -0.03
N LYS A 266 33.49 24.01 1.23
CA LYS A 266 34.15 23.16 2.24
C LYS A 266 33.19 22.24 3.01
N VAL A 267 31.88 22.49 2.95
CA VAL A 267 30.84 21.68 3.63
C VAL A 267 30.32 20.54 2.74
N LEU A 268 30.39 20.70 1.41
CA LEU A 268 29.91 19.73 0.42
C LEU A 268 30.85 18.53 0.16
N GLU A 269 32.14 18.62 0.54
CA GLU A 269 33.09 17.51 0.38
C GLU A 269 33.15 16.55 1.59
N THR A 270 32.65 16.96 2.76
CA THR A 270 32.60 16.11 3.96
C THR A 270 31.33 15.27 4.09
N ASN A 271 30.21 15.64 3.45
CA ASN A 271 28.94 14.90 3.54
C ASN A 271 28.73 13.87 2.41
N LYS A 272 29.69 13.70 1.51
CA LYS A 272 29.65 12.70 0.43
C LYS A 272 30.17 11.31 0.83
N LYS A 273 30.52 11.11 2.11
CA LYS A 273 31.17 9.88 2.62
C LYS A 273 30.39 9.07 3.67
N THR A 274 29.20 9.49 4.10
CA THR A 274 28.49 8.81 5.21
C THR A 274 27.20 8.07 4.86
N ASP A 275 26.51 8.36 3.76
CA ASP A 275 25.11 7.90 3.59
C ASP A 275 24.86 6.66 2.73
N GLU A 276 25.90 6.05 2.16
CA GLU A 276 25.77 4.79 1.42
C GLU A 276 25.92 3.55 2.31
N SER A 277 26.00 3.72 3.63
CA SER A 277 26.64 2.73 4.51
C SER A 277 25.73 1.95 5.43
N THR A 278 24.42 2.23 5.53
CA THR A 278 23.61 1.68 6.64
C THR A 278 22.96 0.31 6.33
N TYR A 279 22.75 -0.03 5.05
CA TYR A 279 22.14 -1.32 4.63
C TYR A 279 22.88 -2.01 3.47
N LYS A 280 24.17 -1.75 3.31
CA LYS A 280 25.00 -2.51 2.36
C LYS A 280 25.21 -3.93 2.88
N LEU A 281 24.94 -4.92 2.01
CA LEU A 281 25.45 -6.28 2.15
C LEU A 281 26.94 -6.21 2.49
N GLU A 282 27.41 -6.96 3.49
CA GLU A 282 28.83 -6.92 3.90
C GLU A 282 29.79 -7.48 2.83
N ASN A 283 29.25 -8.02 1.72
CA ASN A 283 30.00 -8.36 0.52
C ASN A 283 29.12 -8.15 -0.72
N THR A 284 29.51 -7.25 -1.61
CA THR A 284 28.71 -6.80 -2.78
C THR A 284 28.67 -7.81 -3.94
N ASP A 285 29.28 -8.99 -3.79
CA ASP A 285 29.36 -10.00 -4.86
C ASP A 285 28.40 -11.19 -4.67
N ASN A 286 27.59 -11.20 -3.60
CA ASN A 286 26.65 -12.29 -3.35
C ASN A 286 25.19 -11.82 -3.46
N ALA A 287 24.52 -12.25 -4.53
CA ALA A 287 23.07 -12.14 -4.65
C ALA A 287 22.37 -12.77 -3.43
N VAL A 288 21.32 -12.11 -2.94
CA VAL A 288 20.46 -12.65 -1.89
C VAL A 288 19.85 -13.97 -2.37
N LYS A 289 20.17 -15.06 -1.68
CA LYS A 289 19.67 -16.40 -2.01
C LYS A 289 18.38 -16.69 -1.23
N SER A 290 17.56 -17.58 -1.75
CA SER A 290 16.35 -18.08 -1.09
C SER A 290 16.31 -19.61 -1.13
N TYR A 291 15.65 -20.23 -0.16
CA TYR A 291 15.39 -21.67 -0.12
C TYR A 291 13.91 -21.93 0.17
N THR A 292 13.41 -23.10 -0.21
CA THR A 292 12.07 -23.55 0.16
C THR A 292 12.15 -24.39 1.42
N ASN A 293 11.37 -24.06 2.45
CA ASN A 293 11.37 -24.81 3.71
C ASN A 293 10.47 -26.06 3.62
N SER A 294 10.44 -26.87 4.68
CA SER A 294 9.65 -28.11 4.72
C SER A 294 8.13 -27.91 4.66
N LYS A 295 7.64 -26.67 4.77
CA LYS A 295 6.23 -26.30 4.61
C LYS A 295 5.92 -25.78 3.19
N GLY A 296 6.91 -25.76 2.29
CA GLY A 296 6.75 -25.21 0.95
C GLY A 296 6.91 -23.69 0.87
N GLU A 297 7.22 -23.01 1.98
CA GLU A 297 7.38 -21.55 2.00
C GLU A 297 8.77 -21.18 1.44
N ARG A 298 8.82 -20.19 0.54
CA ARG A 298 10.08 -19.63 0.03
C ARG A 298 10.62 -18.61 1.03
N ILE A 299 11.79 -18.91 1.61
CA ILE A 299 12.42 -18.13 2.67
C ILE A 299 13.73 -17.56 2.15
N GLN A 300 14.01 -16.30 2.43
CA GLN A 300 15.33 -15.73 2.20
C GLN A 300 16.38 -16.45 3.07
N SER A 301 17.45 -16.91 2.45
CA SER A 301 18.58 -17.54 3.14
C SER A 301 19.24 -16.53 4.09
N PRO A 302 19.71 -16.95 5.28
CA PRO A 302 20.35 -16.02 6.20
C PRO A 302 21.50 -15.26 5.52
N THR A 303 21.46 -13.92 5.65
CA THR A 303 22.34 -13.01 4.90
C THR A 303 22.96 -11.99 5.84
N HIS A 304 24.20 -11.59 5.59
CA HIS A 304 24.89 -10.57 6.37
C HIS A 304 24.35 -9.17 6.05
N TYR A 305 23.87 -8.49 7.08
CA TYR A 305 23.50 -7.08 7.05
C TYR A 305 24.18 -6.35 8.20
N LYS A 306 24.47 -5.07 8.01
CA LYS A 306 25.08 -4.25 9.07
C LYS A 306 24.19 -4.04 10.29
N THR A 307 22.87 -4.09 10.07
CA THR A 307 21.84 -4.02 11.12
C THR A 307 20.67 -4.92 10.71
N ALA A 308 19.80 -5.26 11.66
CA ALA A 308 18.64 -6.11 11.40
C ALA A 308 17.72 -5.50 10.33
N PRO A 309 17.57 -6.14 9.16
CA PRO A 309 16.69 -5.62 8.12
C PRO A 309 15.22 -5.87 8.48
N PRO A 310 14.28 -5.09 7.92
CA PRO A 310 12.85 -5.36 8.04
C PRO A 310 12.52 -6.80 7.62
N GLY A 311 11.67 -7.48 8.41
CA GLY A 311 11.26 -8.86 8.15
C GLY A 311 12.21 -9.94 8.67
N ALA A 312 13.40 -9.59 9.18
CA ALA A 312 14.26 -10.54 9.88
C ALA A 312 13.57 -11.06 11.15
N THR A 313 13.59 -12.36 11.35
CA THR A 313 12.98 -13.06 12.50
C THR A 313 14.01 -13.45 13.56
N ALA A 314 15.28 -13.57 13.18
CA ALA A 314 16.36 -13.93 14.09
C ALA A 314 17.72 -13.41 13.60
N GLU A 315 18.62 -13.16 14.54
CA GLU A 315 20.04 -13.00 14.31
C GLU A 315 20.73 -14.35 14.57
N CYS A 316 21.51 -14.85 13.61
CA CYS A 316 22.29 -16.07 13.72
C CYS A 316 23.64 -15.80 14.42
N ASN A 317 24.29 -16.85 14.93
CA ASN A 317 25.58 -16.71 15.63
C ASN A 317 26.73 -16.25 14.74
N ASP A 318 26.67 -16.52 13.43
CA ASP A 318 27.66 -16.05 12.47
C ASP A 318 27.47 -14.58 12.04
N GLY A 319 26.45 -13.87 12.56
CA GLY A 319 26.16 -12.48 12.22
C GLY A 319 25.16 -12.30 11.07
N THR A 320 24.71 -13.38 10.43
CA THR A 320 23.61 -13.31 9.44
C THR A 320 22.25 -13.08 10.09
N TYR A 321 21.32 -12.50 9.34
CA TYR A 321 19.91 -12.39 9.73
C TYR A 321 19.06 -13.42 9.00
N SER A 322 18.29 -14.20 9.75
CA SER A 322 17.32 -15.17 9.22
C SER A 322 15.93 -14.56 9.11
N PHE A 323 15.15 -15.08 8.15
CA PHE A 323 13.76 -14.71 7.88
C PHE A 323 12.78 -15.88 8.14
N SER A 324 13.31 -16.97 8.71
CA SER A 324 12.53 -18.17 9.02
C SER A 324 11.70 -17.99 10.28
N LYS A 325 10.39 -18.27 10.20
CA LYS A 325 9.48 -18.31 11.36
C LYS A 325 9.59 -19.62 12.16
N SER A 326 10.28 -20.63 11.66
CA SER A 326 10.40 -21.93 12.34
C SER A 326 11.36 -21.83 13.52
N ARG A 327 11.00 -22.35 14.70
CA ARG A 327 11.99 -22.51 15.80
C ARG A 327 12.89 -23.73 15.64
N ARG A 328 12.55 -24.63 14.72
CA ARG A 328 13.31 -25.84 14.44
C ARG A 328 14.15 -25.64 13.18
N GLY A 329 15.47 -25.71 13.32
CA GLY A 329 16.42 -25.63 12.20
C GLY A 329 16.77 -24.22 11.72
N THR A 330 16.20 -23.16 12.31
CA THR A 330 16.59 -21.78 11.97
C THR A 330 18.05 -21.54 12.37
N CYS A 331 18.80 -20.90 11.46
CA CYS A 331 20.24 -20.70 11.58
C CYS A 331 21.08 -22.00 11.72
N SER A 332 20.55 -23.18 11.35
CA SER A 332 21.28 -24.46 11.55
C SER A 332 22.63 -24.52 10.82
N GLY A 333 22.73 -23.94 9.61
CA GLY A 333 23.98 -23.77 8.87
C GLY A 333 24.80 -22.54 9.25
N HIS A 334 24.33 -21.74 10.22
CA HIS A 334 24.84 -20.43 10.60
C HIS A 334 25.19 -20.36 12.10
N GLY A 335 25.53 -21.51 12.69
CA GLY A 335 25.92 -21.61 14.10
C GLY A 335 24.75 -21.56 15.11
N GLY A 336 23.51 -21.63 14.65
CA GLY A 336 22.31 -21.53 15.48
C GLY A 336 21.84 -20.10 15.72
N VAL A 337 20.67 -19.95 16.33
CA VAL A 337 20.07 -18.64 16.62
C VAL A 337 20.79 -18.00 17.79
N LYS A 338 21.33 -16.80 17.59
CA LYS A 338 21.88 -15.94 18.64
C LYS A 338 20.77 -15.25 19.42
N ARG A 339 19.81 -14.64 18.71
CA ARG A 339 18.58 -14.09 19.29
C ARG A 339 17.43 -14.04 18.29
N TRP A 340 16.21 -14.12 18.80
CA TRP A 340 14.99 -13.82 18.03
C TRP A 340 14.74 -12.32 18.03
N LEU A 341 14.18 -11.79 16.93
CA LEU A 341 13.92 -10.37 16.70
C LEU A 341 12.43 -10.02 16.81
#